data_AF-A0A087V107-F1
#
_entry.id   AF-A0A087V107-F1
#
_cell.length_a   1.000
_cell.length_b   1.000
_cell.length_c   1.000
_cell.angle_alpha   90.00
_cell.angle_beta   90.00
_cell.angle_gamma   90.00
#
_symmetry.space_group_name_H-M   'P 1'
#
loop_
_entity.id
_entity.type
_entity.pdbx_description
1 polymer ?
#
loop_
_entity_poly.entity_id
_entity_poly.type
_entity_poly.pdbx_seq_one_letter_code
_entity_poly.pdbx_strand_id
1 'polypeptide(L)'
;MVSLHMALRDMRDLTIECGQISAPEPEEVVIIQWTRDDKKFNIGVRSPIDGRSLEGVSNLRIHTSTDYAGENYLIRWTEVFFLEVDENSSGLHSELVDPCRLAETIAQSCCMALTPYLDQLAEAELTKLGLR
;
A
#
# COMPACT_ATOMS: atom_id res chain seq x y z
N MET A 1 10.15 -29.53 -9.34
CA MET A 1 8.96 -28.65 -9.43
C MET A 1 8.20 -28.56 -8.10
N VAL A 2 7.90 -29.69 -7.42
CA VAL A 2 7.25 -29.67 -6.09
C VAL A 2 8.07 -28.92 -5.02
N SER A 3 9.39 -29.13 -4.99
CA SER A 3 10.31 -28.45 -4.07
C SER A 3 10.30 -26.92 -4.21
N LEU A 4 10.23 -26.42 -5.46
CA LEU A 4 10.09 -24.99 -5.76
C LEU A 4 8.79 -24.41 -5.22
N HIS A 5 7.67 -25.07 -5.52
CA HIS A 5 6.35 -24.60 -5.08
C HIS A 5 6.26 -24.54 -3.54
N MET A 6 6.83 -25.53 -2.85
CA MET A 6 6.89 -25.51 -1.37
C MET A 6 7.78 -24.38 -0.85
N ALA A 7 8.98 -24.19 -1.42
CA ALA A 7 9.88 -23.11 -0.99
C ALA A 7 9.26 -21.72 -1.17
N LEU A 8 8.56 -21.48 -2.28
CA LEU A 8 7.84 -20.23 -2.51
C LEU A 8 6.68 -20.03 -1.54
N ARG A 9 5.88 -21.08 -1.30
CA ARG A 9 4.76 -21.01 -0.34
C ARG A 9 5.23 -20.74 1.09
N ASP A 10 6.35 -21.33 1.48
CA ASP A 10 6.89 -21.22 2.83
C ASP A 10 7.78 -19.98 3.01
N MET A 11 7.94 -19.15 1.98
CA MET A 11 8.87 -18.01 1.96
C MET A 11 10.31 -18.39 2.34
N ARG A 12 10.81 -19.49 1.78
CA ARG A 12 12.18 -19.98 2.01
C ARG A 12 13.03 -19.86 0.77
N ASP A 13 14.31 -19.56 0.99
CA ASP A 13 15.33 -19.58 -0.05
C ASP A 13 15.49 -21.00 -0.62
N LEU A 14 15.84 -21.08 -1.90
CA LEU A 14 16.03 -22.35 -2.61
C LEU A 14 17.19 -22.24 -3.58
N THR A 15 18.05 -23.26 -3.59
CA THR A 15 19.08 -23.45 -4.61
C THR A 15 18.72 -24.67 -5.46
N ILE A 16 18.77 -24.52 -6.78
CA ILE A 16 18.50 -25.58 -7.75
C ILE A 16 19.77 -25.79 -8.56
N GLU A 17 20.33 -26.99 -8.44
CA GLU A 17 21.44 -27.46 -9.28
C GLU A 17 20.88 -28.01 -10.60
N CYS A 18 21.41 -27.50 -11.71
CA CYS A 18 20.99 -27.81 -13.07
C CYS A 18 22.16 -28.47 -13.83
N GLY A 19 21.86 -29.46 -14.65
CA GLY A 19 22.84 -30.19 -15.44
C GLY A 19 22.51 -31.68 -15.51
N GLN A 20 23.46 -32.48 -16.00
CA GLN A 20 23.31 -33.93 -16.06
C GLN A 20 23.27 -34.53 -14.64
N ILE A 21 22.31 -35.43 -14.41
CA ILE A 21 22.02 -36.05 -13.08
C ILE A 21 23.26 -36.76 -12.46
N SER A 22 24.23 -37.13 -13.28
CA SER A 22 25.43 -37.88 -12.88
C SER A 22 26.75 -37.13 -13.07
N ALA A 23 26.70 -35.82 -13.36
CA ALA A 23 27.92 -35.02 -13.41
C ALA A 23 28.47 -34.80 -11.99
N PRO A 24 29.80 -34.75 -11.80
CA PRO A 24 30.42 -34.52 -10.50
C PRO A 24 30.15 -33.11 -9.95
N GLU A 25 29.89 -32.15 -10.84
CA GLU A 25 29.53 -30.77 -10.51
C GLU A 25 28.31 -30.35 -11.36
N PRO A 26 27.44 -29.48 -10.82
CA PRO A 26 26.34 -28.92 -11.60
C PRO A 26 26.88 -28.00 -12.69
N GLU A 27 26.25 -28.05 -13.86
CA GLU A 27 26.60 -27.15 -14.97
C GLU A 27 26.14 -25.72 -14.68
N GLU A 28 25.00 -25.58 -14.00
CA GLU A 28 24.42 -24.30 -13.62
C GLU A 28 23.78 -24.38 -12.22
N VAL A 29 23.74 -23.26 -11.51
CA VAL A 29 23.07 -23.15 -10.21
C VAL A 29 22.10 -21.97 -10.24
N VAL A 30 20.84 -22.24 -9.96
CA VAL A 30 19.77 -21.23 -9.86
C VAL A 30 19.47 -20.98 -8.40
N ILE A 31 19.60 -19.73 -7.95
CA ILE A 31 19.35 -19.32 -6.57
C ILE A 31 18.08 -18.46 -6.55
N ILE A 32 17.15 -18.82 -5.67
CA ILE A 32 15.91 -18.10 -5.41
C ILE A 32 15.99 -17.63 -3.97
N GLN A 33 15.93 -16.32 -3.78
CA GLN A 33 16.20 -15.70 -2.48
C GLN A 33 15.12 -14.69 -2.13
N TRP A 34 14.56 -14.82 -0.93
CA TRP A 34 13.68 -13.81 -0.36
C TRP A 34 14.55 -12.71 0.22
N THR A 35 14.31 -11.49 -0.24
CA THR A 35 15.11 -10.33 0.14
C THR A 35 14.24 -9.30 0.84
N ARG A 36 14.84 -8.20 1.27
CA ARG A 36 14.09 -7.09 1.86
C ARG A 36 13.11 -6.53 0.84
N ASP A 37 11.95 -6.09 1.34
CA ASP A 37 10.96 -5.41 0.51
C ASP A 37 11.58 -4.25 -0.27
N ASP A 38 11.18 -4.13 -1.53
CA ASP A 38 11.53 -2.98 -2.34
C ASP A 38 10.70 -1.77 -1.90
N LYS A 39 11.32 -0.89 -1.12
CA LYS A 39 10.71 0.36 -0.63
C LYS A 39 10.94 1.56 -1.57
N LYS A 40 11.42 1.34 -2.81
CA LYS A 40 11.70 2.42 -3.79
C LYS A 40 10.44 2.88 -4.53
N PHE A 41 9.40 3.22 -3.77
CA PHE A 41 8.15 3.75 -4.29
C PHE A 41 7.68 4.93 -3.43
N ASN A 42 6.74 5.72 -3.94
CA ASN A 42 6.30 6.98 -3.31
C ASN A 42 7.44 7.97 -3.02
N ILE A 43 8.48 7.96 -3.86
CA ILE A 43 9.66 8.80 -3.71
C ILE A 43 9.26 10.28 -3.69
N GLY A 44 9.69 11.00 -2.65
CA GLY A 44 9.40 12.43 -2.47
C GLY A 44 7.97 12.76 -2.05
N VAL A 45 7.09 11.77 -1.85
CA VAL A 45 5.72 12.02 -1.37
C VAL A 45 5.75 12.42 0.11
N ARG A 46 5.03 13.49 0.45
CA ARG A 46 4.92 14.03 1.81
C ARG A 46 3.47 14.15 2.25
N SER A 47 3.23 13.90 3.54
CA SER A 47 1.90 14.08 4.12
C SER A 47 1.52 15.56 4.14
N PRO A 48 0.28 15.92 3.74
CA PRO A 48 -0.22 17.29 3.80
C PRO A 48 -0.54 17.74 5.24
N ILE A 49 -0.51 16.83 6.22
CA ILE A 49 -0.82 17.13 7.63
C ILE A 49 0.41 17.76 8.31
N ASP A 50 1.57 17.12 8.17
CA ASP A 50 2.78 17.42 8.96
C ASP A 50 4.08 17.38 8.14
N GLY A 51 4.01 17.14 6.83
CA GLY A 51 5.19 17.06 5.96
C GLY A 51 6.05 15.79 6.13
N ARG A 52 5.60 14.82 6.96
CA ARG A 52 6.28 13.52 7.14
C ARG A 52 6.44 12.82 5.78
N SER A 53 7.61 12.21 5.56
CA SER A 53 7.86 11.43 4.34
C SER A 53 6.96 10.20 4.29
N LEU A 54 6.37 9.94 3.13
CA LEU A 54 5.59 8.74 2.81
C LEU A 54 6.32 7.83 1.80
N GLU A 55 7.61 8.07 1.60
CA GLU A 55 8.47 7.22 0.78
C GLU A 55 8.58 5.81 1.40
N GLY A 56 8.37 4.79 0.56
CA GLY A 56 8.34 3.38 1.00
C GLY A 56 7.12 3.00 1.86
N VAL A 57 6.14 3.89 2.05
CA VAL A 57 4.90 3.60 2.77
C VAL A 57 3.86 3.06 1.80
N SER A 58 3.39 1.82 2.03
CA SER A 58 2.35 1.19 1.23
C SER A 58 1.08 2.04 1.15
N ASN A 59 0.51 2.14 -0.04
CA ASN A 59 -0.70 2.91 -0.30
C ASN A 59 -1.64 2.19 -1.26
N LEU A 60 -2.93 2.54 -1.18
CA LEU A 60 -3.92 2.19 -2.17
C LEU A 60 -4.44 3.47 -2.83
N ARG A 61 -4.39 3.52 -4.16
CA ARG A 61 -4.94 4.61 -4.95
C ARG A 61 -6.40 4.30 -5.32
N ILE A 62 -7.27 5.28 -5.10
CA ILE A 62 -8.70 5.17 -5.38
C ILE A 62 -8.99 5.74 -6.77
N HIS A 63 -9.43 4.87 -7.68
CA HIS A 63 -9.73 5.24 -9.06
C HIS A 63 -11.22 5.54 -9.31
N THR A 64 -12.10 4.94 -8.50
CA THR A 64 -13.55 5.09 -8.56
C THR A 64 -14.08 5.48 -7.20
N SER A 65 -14.06 6.78 -6.92
CA SER A 65 -14.60 7.39 -5.71
C SER A 65 -15.84 8.23 -6.02
N THR A 66 -16.75 8.34 -5.07
CA THR A 66 -17.82 9.33 -5.11
C THR A 66 -17.23 10.74 -4.94
N ASP A 67 -17.63 11.65 -5.82
CA ASP A 67 -17.34 13.07 -5.68
C ASP A 67 -18.44 13.75 -4.88
N TYR A 68 -18.03 14.63 -3.98
CA TYR A 68 -18.95 15.45 -3.21
C TYR A 68 -18.79 16.90 -3.65
N ALA A 69 -19.78 17.43 -4.36
CA ALA A 69 -19.78 18.79 -4.90
C ALA A 69 -20.45 19.77 -3.93
N GLY A 70 -19.78 20.89 -3.68
CA GLY A 70 -20.35 22.12 -3.14
C GLY A 70 -20.83 23.04 -4.28
N GLU A 71 -20.86 24.35 -4.06
CA GLU A 71 -21.31 25.28 -5.09
C GLU A 71 -20.29 25.46 -6.23
N ASN A 72 -19.02 25.71 -5.91
CA ASN A 72 -17.97 25.96 -6.92
C ASN A 72 -16.86 24.90 -6.95
N TYR A 73 -16.78 24.06 -5.93
CA TYR A 73 -15.70 23.08 -5.75
C TYR A 73 -16.26 21.70 -5.44
N LEU A 74 -15.43 20.68 -5.64
CA LEU A 74 -15.72 19.31 -5.21
C LEU A 74 -14.57 18.77 -4.37
N ILE A 75 -14.89 17.83 -3.49
CA ILE A 75 -13.91 17.06 -2.71
C ILE A 75 -13.98 15.59 -3.10
N ARG A 76 -12.79 14.97 -3.18
CA ARG A 76 -12.58 13.57 -3.54
C ARG A 76 -11.48 12.98 -2.66
N TRP A 77 -11.73 11.80 -2.10
CA TRP A 77 -10.68 10.96 -1.52
C TRP A 77 -9.98 10.16 -2.63
N THR A 78 -8.64 10.19 -2.65
CA THR A 78 -7.85 9.70 -3.79
C THR A 78 -6.85 8.62 -3.43
N GLU A 79 -6.42 8.56 -2.17
CA GLU A 79 -5.34 7.68 -1.74
C GLU A 79 -5.42 7.43 -0.24
N VAL A 80 -5.10 6.21 0.18
CA VAL A 80 -4.94 5.83 1.59
C VAL A 80 -3.53 5.28 1.78
N PHE A 81 -2.85 5.71 2.84
CA PHE A 81 -1.50 5.28 3.21
C PHE A 81 -1.56 4.44 4.49
N PHE A 82 -0.87 3.30 4.51
CA PHE A 82 -0.81 2.38 5.65
C PHE A 82 0.47 2.63 6.44
N LEU A 83 0.37 3.44 7.50
CA LEU A 83 1.55 4.00 8.18
C LEU A 83 2.31 3.03 9.09
N GLU A 84 1.66 1.96 9.56
CA GLU A 84 2.26 0.86 10.32
C GLU A 84 1.19 -0.24 10.45
N VAL A 85 1.34 -1.34 9.71
CA VAL A 85 0.74 -2.63 10.08
C VAL A 85 1.91 -3.43 10.64
N ASP A 86 1.93 -3.66 11.94
CA ASP A 86 3.01 -4.37 12.64
C ASP A 86 3.42 -5.62 11.82
N GLU A 87 4.69 -5.76 11.41
CA GLU A 87 5.13 -6.89 10.56
C GLU A 87 4.94 -8.27 11.24
N ASN A 88 4.70 -8.26 12.56
CA ASN A 88 4.36 -9.43 13.37
C ASN A 88 2.88 -9.85 13.27
N SER A 89 2.01 -9.10 12.57
CA SER A 89 0.60 -9.47 12.39
C SER A 89 0.36 -10.32 11.14
N SER A 90 1.42 -10.73 10.43
CA SER A 90 1.38 -11.61 9.25
C SER A 90 0.76 -13.00 9.52
N GLY A 91 0.42 -13.33 10.78
CA GLY A 91 -0.17 -14.60 11.18
C GLY A 91 -1.62 -14.58 11.69
N LEU A 92 -2.30 -13.44 11.81
CA LEU A 92 -3.70 -13.43 12.31
C LEU A 92 -4.70 -13.01 11.23
N HIS A 93 -5.23 -14.04 10.58
CA HIS A 93 -6.44 -13.97 9.76
C HIS A 93 -7.59 -13.22 10.49
N SER A 94 -8.06 -12.15 9.84
CA SER A 94 -9.41 -12.12 9.25
C SER A 94 -10.64 -12.09 10.19
N GLU A 95 -10.68 -11.28 11.24
CA GLU A 95 -12.00 -11.01 11.89
C GLU A 95 -12.29 -9.56 12.31
N LEU A 96 -11.34 -8.62 12.14
CA LEU A 96 -11.53 -7.24 12.58
C LEU A 96 -11.46 -6.31 11.37
N VAL A 97 -12.64 -5.91 10.89
CA VAL A 97 -12.94 -4.84 9.91
C VAL A 97 -11.89 -4.66 8.80
N ASP A 98 -12.27 -5.01 7.56
CA ASP A 98 -11.47 -4.69 6.36
C ASP A 98 -11.00 -3.22 6.41
N PRO A 99 -9.68 -2.97 6.60
CA PRO A 99 -9.14 -1.62 6.76
C PRO A 99 -9.52 -0.69 5.61
N CYS A 100 -9.72 -1.24 4.42
CA CYS A 100 -10.17 -0.51 3.24
C CYS A 100 -11.62 0.00 3.40
N ARG A 101 -12.52 -0.82 3.94
CA ARG A 101 -13.93 -0.43 4.18
C ARG A 101 -14.04 0.62 5.28
N LEU A 102 -13.21 0.52 6.31
CA LEU A 102 -13.16 1.54 7.36
C LEU A 102 -12.62 2.86 6.80
N ALA A 103 -11.51 2.82 6.06
CA ALA A 103 -10.94 3.99 5.40
C ALA A 103 -11.96 4.65 4.46
N GLU A 104 -12.70 3.86 3.69
CA GLU A 104 -13.80 4.34 2.83
C GLU A 104 -14.88 5.06 3.61
N THR A 105 -15.38 4.44 4.69
CA THR A 105 -16.45 5.03 5.51
C THR A 105 -16.02 6.36 6.13
N ILE A 106 -14.79 6.41 6.66
CA ILE A 106 -14.20 7.61 7.24
C ILE A 106 -14.03 8.70 6.18
N ALA A 107 -13.48 8.36 5.02
CA ALA A 107 -13.22 9.31 3.95
C ALA A 107 -14.52 9.88 3.36
N GLN A 108 -15.54 9.06 3.12
CA GLN A 108 -16.85 9.50 2.66
C GLN A 108 -17.51 10.44 3.68
N SER A 109 -17.48 10.06 4.97
CA SER A 109 -18.03 10.88 6.04
C SER A 109 -17.32 12.23 6.17
N CYS A 110 -15.98 12.24 6.04
CA CYS A 110 -15.18 13.45 6.04
C CYS A 110 -15.50 14.34 4.83
N CYS A 111 -15.57 13.76 3.62
CA CYS A 111 -15.93 14.49 2.41
C CYS A 111 -17.31 15.15 2.57
N MET A 112 -18.31 14.40 3.02
CA MET A 112 -19.66 14.92 3.28
C MET A 112 -19.68 16.07 4.29
N ALA A 113 -18.91 15.94 5.38
CA ALA A 113 -18.83 16.97 6.42
C ALA A 113 -18.15 18.26 5.93
N LEU A 114 -17.21 18.14 4.99
CA LEU A 114 -16.45 19.27 4.43
C LEU A 114 -17.15 19.93 3.23
N THR A 115 -18.09 19.26 2.56
CA THR A 115 -18.82 19.81 1.39
C THR A 115 -19.37 21.23 1.60
N PRO A 116 -19.97 21.61 2.75
CA PRO A 116 -20.49 22.96 2.96
C PRO A 116 -19.41 24.05 3.08
N TYR A 117 -18.13 23.66 3.22
CA TYR A 117 -17.02 24.56 3.51
C TYR A 117 -15.97 24.59 2.39
N LEU A 118 -16.24 23.98 1.24
CA LEU A 118 -15.24 23.85 0.18
C LEU A 118 -14.78 25.20 -0.38
N ASP A 119 -15.68 26.17 -0.50
CA ASP A 119 -15.33 27.53 -0.92
C ASP A 119 -14.36 28.19 0.06
N GLN A 120 -14.62 28.07 1.37
CA GLN A 120 -13.75 28.63 2.43
C GLN A 120 -12.38 27.93 2.47
N LEU A 121 -12.35 26.61 2.26
CA LEU A 121 -11.11 25.85 2.16
C LEU A 121 -10.28 26.29 0.94
N ALA A 122 -10.93 26.51 -0.21
CA ALA A 122 -10.27 27.00 -1.41
C ALA A 122 -9.74 28.43 -1.26
N GLU A 123 -10.52 29.33 -0.65
CA GLU A 123 -10.10 30.70 -0.31
C GLU A 123 -8.89 30.73 0.62
N ALA A 124 -8.78 29.75 1.53
CA ALA A 124 -7.64 29.54 2.41
C ALA A 124 -6.47 28.78 1.75
N GLU A 125 -6.54 28.49 0.45
CA GLU A 125 -5.57 27.72 -0.33
C GLU A 125 -5.37 26.26 0.17
N LEU A 126 -6.32 25.71 0.93
CA LEU A 126 -6.32 24.35 1.46
C LEU A 126 -6.89 23.35 0.45
N THR A 127 -6.16 23.17 -0.66
CA THR A 127 -6.60 22.32 -1.80
C THR A 127 -6.16 20.86 -1.68
N LYS A 128 -5.20 20.55 -0.81
CA LYS A 128 -4.76 19.19 -0.51
C LYS A 128 -4.93 18.92 0.99
N LEU A 129 -5.88 18.06 1.31
CA LEU A 129 -6.24 17.72 2.69
C LEU A 129 -5.70 16.36 3.08
N GLY A 130 -5.42 16.16 4.36
CA GLY A 130 -5.07 14.87 4.92
C GLY A 130 -5.86 14.60 6.19
N LEU A 131 -6.18 13.33 6.40
CA LEU A 131 -6.80 12.81 7.61
C LEU A 131 -5.96 11.62 8.06
N ARG A 132 -5.69 11.52 9.36
CA ARG A 132 -4.90 10.44 9.96
C ARG A 132 -5.44 10.13 11.33
#